data_AF-A0A846CEP4-F1
#
_entry.id   AF-A0A846CEP4-F1
#
_cell.length_a   1.000
_cell.length_b   1.000
_cell.length_c   1.000
_cell.angle_alpha   90.00
_cell.angle_beta   90.00
_cell.angle_gamma   90.00
#
_symmetry.space_group_name_H-M   'P 1'
#
loop_
_entity.id
_entity.type
_entity.pdbx_description
1 polymer ?
#
loop_
_entity_poly.entity_id
_entity_poly.type
_entity_poly.pdbx_seq_one_letter_code
_entity_poly.pdbx_strand_id
1 'polypeptide(L)'
;MDDFALFDDNKSILYEDLYKIQILLGNKGLSISEAKLKLPSESNSYYLEKDDTKVELLKIRENLLQDYDEIDDDNQISLTAEQRDLILDLLSNDPITEEDAELILTLMREQWEDVFDQISGIAFEYPNLAKSCYNFFQHVEDKESVALAILQRVKAGEHLTEYQLFWMAKMCEDFLMETKVTGKLLHQLYEHRSATDISRAKILEIKSSKYGLPELRRPNLRNGSSTWLSWCAAIGSLAEVKASRNHYLKYFKKGSIINDLIAKVISGL
;
A
#
# COMPACT_ATOMS: atom_id res chain seq x y z
N MET A 1 -12.86 16.86 9.55
CA MET A 1 -13.08 15.75 10.50
C MET A 1 -12.21 16.04 11.70
N ASP A 2 -12.80 16.12 12.89
CA ASP A 2 -12.09 16.44 14.13
C ASP A 2 -11.12 15.32 14.53
N ASP A 3 -10.20 15.63 15.44
CA ASP A 3 -9.20 14.68 15.92
C ASP A 3 -9.83 13.65 16.88
N PHE A 4 -9.49 12.37 16.71
CA PHE A 4 -9.94 11.26 17.57
C PHE A 4 -8.79 10.82 18.46
N ALA A 5 -9.07 10.66 19.75
CA ALA A 5 -8.14 10.04 20.70
C ALA A 5 -8.74 8.71 21.18
N LEU A 6 -8.01 7.62 20.97
CA LEU A 6 -8.37 6.28 21.46
C LEU A 6 -7.58 6.00 22.74
N PHE A 7 -8.26 5.48 23.76
CA PHE A 7 -7.66 5.13 25.05
C PHE A 7 -8.08 3.72 25.42
N ASP A 8 -7.09 2.86 25.64
CA ASP A 8 -7.25 1.52 26.19
C ASP A 8 -5.89 1.06 26.73
N ASP A 9 -5.90 0.22 27.76
CA ASP A 9 -4.68 -0.33 28.36
C ASP A 9 -4.10 -1.51 27.54
N ASN A 10 -4.86 -2.00 26.55
CA ASN A 10 -4.45 -3.08 25.65
C ASN A 10 -4.27 -2.56 24.21
N LYS A 11 -3.03 -2.66 23.71
CA LYS A 11 -2.65 -2.25 22.35
C LYS A 11 -3.46 -2.96 21.26
N SER A 12 -3.82 -4.23 21.45
CA SER A 12 -4.62 -4.98 20.48
C SER A 12 -6.04 -4.41 20.34
N ILE A 13 -6.64 -3.94 21.44
CA ILE A 13 -7.95 -3.29 21.44
C ILE A 13 -7.88 -1.93 20.72
N LEU A 14 -6.84 -1.13 20.99
CA LEU A 14 -6.60 0.13 20.28
C LEU A 14 -6.50 -0.08 18.76
N TYR A 15 -5.79 -1.13 18.34
CA TYR A 15 -5.69 -1.50 16.94
C TYR A 15 -7.06 -1.90 16.37
N GLU A 16 -7.81 -2.78 17.04
CA GLU A 16 -9.16 -3.17 16.60
C GLU A 16 -10.10 -1.97 16.44
N ASP A 17 -10.08 -1.03 17.38
CA ASP A 17 -10.94 0.15 17.33
C ASP A 17 -10.52 1.13 16.23
N LEU A 18 -9.22 1.31 16.03
CA LEU A 18 -8.70 2.04 14.87
C LEU A 18 -9.18 1.39 13.55
N TYR A 19 -9.13 0.06 13.45
CA TYR A 19 -9.61 -0.64 12.24
C TYR A 19 -11.11 -0.48 12.04
N LYS A 20 -11.91 -0.57 13.10
CA LYS A 20 -13.36 -0.32 13.00
C LYS A 20 -13.62 1.08 12.46
N ILE A 21 -12.91 2.10 12.97
CA ILE A 21 -13.03 3.47 12.50
C ILE A 21 -12.61 3.58 11.03
N GLN A 22 -11.46 3.01 10.65
CA GLN A 22 -10.99 3.00 9.26
C GLN A 22 -12.00 2.32 8.32
N ILE A 23 -12.56 1.18 8.70
CA ILE A 23 -13.58 0.48 7.91
C ILE A 23 -14.83 1.34 7.75
N LEU A 24 -15.31 1.95 8.83
CA LEU A 24 -16.49 2.81 8.81
C LEU A 24 -16.29 4.03 7.90
N LEU A 25 -15.10 4.64 7.94
CA LEU A 25 -14.74 5.79 7.11
C LEU A 25 -14.52 5.40 5.65
N GLY A 26 -13.74 4.35 5.40
CA GLY A 26 -13.44 3.84 4.06
C GLY A 26 -14.70 3.44 3.30
N ASN A 27 -15.67 2.83 3.98
CA ASN A 27 -17.01 2.53 3.43
C ASN A 27 -17.85 3.78 3.10
N LYS A 28 -17.42 4.97 3.55
CA LYS A 28 -17.99 6.27 3.19
C LYS A 28 -17.09 7.06 2.23
N GLY A 29 -16.00 6.46 1.75
CA GLY A 29 -15.03 7.13 0.88
C GLY A 29 -14.19 8.19 1.62
N LEU A 30 -14.07 8.06 2.94
CA LEU A 30 -13.22 8.91 3.78
C LEU A 30 -12.00 8.10 4.23
N SER A 31 -10.84 8.74 4.32
CA SER A 31 -9.62 8.11 4.83
C SER A 31 -9.07 8.90 6.02
N ILE A 32 -8.29 8.21 6.86
CA ILE A 32 -7.49 8.84 7.91
C ILE A 32 -6.18 9.28 7.27
N SER A 33 -5.78 10.53 7.49
CA SER A 33 -4.46 11.02 7.07
C SER A 33 -3.38 10.31 7.87
N GLU A 34 -2.40 9.72 7.19
CA GLU A 34 -1.22 9.09 7.81
C GLU A 34 -0.48 10.04 8.76
N ALA A 35 -0.30 11.30 8.35
CA ALA A 35 0.35 12.32 9.18
C ALA A 35 -0.37 12.58 10.53
N LYS A 36 -1.65 12.20 10.62
CA LYS A 36 -2.44 12.31 11.86
C LYS A 36 -2.53 10.99 12.63
N LEU A 37 -2.12 9.86 12.05
CA LEU A 37 -2.10 8.58 12.73
C LEU A 37 -0.84 8.47 13.59
N LYS A 38 -0.94 8.99 14.82
CA LYS A 38 0.12 8.87 15.83
C LYS A 38 -0.26 7.78 16.82
N LEU A 39 0.55 6.72 16.89
CA LEU A 39 0.58 5.89 18.08
C LEU A 39 1.12 6.75 19.24
N PRO A 40 0.72 6.51 20.50
CA PRO A 40 1.36 7.15 21.64
C PRO A 40 2.83 6.74 21.64
N SER A 41 3.68 7.57 21.07
CA SER A 41 5.11 7.49 21.25
C SER A 41 5.39 7.96 22.66
N GLU A 42 6.17 7.17 23.41
CA GLU A 42 7.01 7.79 24.43
C GLU A 42 7.73 8.94 23.71
N SER A 43 7.55 10.14 24.22
CA SER A 43 8.18 11.34 23.70
C SER A 43 9.65 11.05 23.38
N ASN A 44 10.00 10.97 22.09
CA ASN A 44 11.37 10.79 21.64
C ASN A 44 12.15 12.08 21.92
N SER A 45 12.57 12.24 23.18
CA SER A 45 13.61 13.16 23.61
C SER A 45 14.94 12.41 23.77
N TYR A 46 15.25 11.49 22.83
CA TYR A 46 16.52 10.75 22.80
C TYR A 46 17.29 11.04 21.51
N TYR A 47 17.59 12.31 21.27
CA TYR A 47 18.56 12.71 20.24
C TYR A 47 19.60 13.71 20.77
N LEU A 48 19.95 13.56 22.05
CA LEU A 48 21.06 14.26 22.68
C LEU A 48 22.29 13.36 22.68
N GLU A 49 22.81 13.09 21.48
CA GLU A 49 24.21 12.80 21.14
C GLU A 49 24.24 12.45 19.65
N LYS A 50 24.40 13.48 18.80
CA LYS A 50 24.46 13.32 17.35
C LYS A 50 25.80 12.71 16.95
N ASP A 51 25.76 11.50 16.39
CA ASP A 51 26.76 11.04 15.42
C ASP A 51 26.59 11.87 14.15
N ASP A 52 27.64 12.59 13.73
CA ASP A 52 27.63 13.46 12.56
C ASP A 52 27.16 12.72 11.30
N THR A 53 27.46 11.42 11.22
CA THR A 53 27.04 10.52 10.15
C THR A 53 25.52 10.41 10.01
N LYS A 54 24.78 10.32 11.13
CA LYS A 54 23.30 10.22 11.09
C LYS A 54 22.66 11.52 10.63
N VAL A 55 23.26 12.66 10.97
CA VAL A 55 22.78 13.98 10.54
C VAL A 55 22.93 14.13 9.02
N GLU A 56 24.01 13.63 8.45
CA GLU A 56 24.21 13.63 7.00
C GLU A 56 23.17 12.75 6.29
N LEU A 57 22.88 11.56 6.82
CA LEU A 57 21.85 10.68 6.25
C LEU A 57 20.47 11.31 6.23
N LEU A 58 20.10 12.03 7.30
CA LEU A 58 18.83 12.76 7.36
C LEU A 58 18.75 13.88 6.32
N LYS A 59 19.87 14.57 6.03
CA LYS A 59 19.92 15.58 4.97
C LYS A 59 19.82 14.95 3.57
N ILE A 60 20.45 13.80 3.36
CA ILE A 60 20.32 13.05 2.10
C ILE A 60 18.86 12.67 1.89
N ARG A 61 18.20 12.13 2.93
CA ARG A 61 16.77 11.83 2.90
C ARG A 61 15.92 13.06 2.58
N GLU A 62 16.16 14.19 3.25
CA GLU A 62 15.42 15.44 3.02
C GLU A 62 15.54 15.93 1.58
N ASN A 63 16.72 15.82 0.97
CA ASN A 63 16.92 16.18 -0.44
C ASN A 63 16.21 15.24 -1.42
N LEU A 64 15.98 13.98 -1.04
CA LEU A 64 15.31 12.99 -1.88
C LEU A 64 13.78 13.14 -1.87
N LEU A 65 13.23 13.72 -0.80
CA LEU A 65 11.79 13.93 -0.62
C LEU A 65 11.43 15.35 -1.08
N GLN A 66 11.18 15.54 -2.37
CA GLN A 66 10.98 16.89 -2.92
C GLN A 66 9.60 17.50 -2.62
N ASP A 67 8.59 16.71 -2.29
CA ASP A 67 7.28 17.14 -1.81
C ASP A 67 6.59 15.93 -1.17
N TYR A 68 5.83 16.14 -0.09
CA TYR A 68 5.05 15.13 0.67
C TYR A 68 5.03 13.71 0.05
N ASP A 69 6.07 12.94 0.36
CA ASP A 69 6.22 11.51 0.08
C ASP A 69 6.47 11.09 -1.38
N GLU A 70 6.85 11.98 -2.29
CA GLU A 70 7.38 11.61 -3.62
C GLU A 70 8.91 11.61 -3.61
N ILE A 71 9.48 10.46 -3.96
CA ILE A 71 10.92 10.25 -4.05
C ILE A 71 11.37 10.66 -5.44
N ASP A 72 12.36 11.54 -5.52
CA ASP A 72 13.02 11.88 -6.77
C ASP A 72 13.92 10.71 -7.22
N ASP A 73 13.43 9.91 -8.16
CA ASP A 73 14.13 8.75 -8.73
C ASP A 73 15.34 9.17 -9.60
N ASP A 74 15.44 10.43 -10.02
CA ASP A 74 16.59 10.93 -10.80
C ASP A 74 17.82 11.23 -9.92
N ASN A 75 17.64 11.33 -8.61
CA ASN A 75 18.74 11.56 -7.67
C ASN A 75 19.42 10.24 -7.29
N GLN A 76 20.61 10.00 -7.83
CA GLN A 76 21.45 8.88 -7.40
C GLN A 76 21.90 9.06 -5.95
N ILE A 77 21.73 8.00 -5.15
CA ILE A 77 22.18 7.99 -3.76
C ILE A 77 23.61 7.44 -3.70
N SER A 78 24.57 8.29 -3.35
CA SER A 78 25.94 7.85 -3.04
C SER A 78 26.18 7.89 -1.54
N LEU A 79 26.05 6.74 -0.86
CA LEU A 79 26.39 6.59 0.55
C LEU A 79 27.88 6.29 0.74
N THR A 80 28.49 6.86 1.78
CA THR A 80 29.84 6.46 2.20
C THR A 80 29.82 5.08 2.88
N ALA A 81 30.99 4.44 3.02
CA ALA A 81 31.08 3.15 3.72
C ALA A 81 30.60 3.27 5.18
N GLU A 82 31.00 4.34 5.88
CA GLU A 82 30.58 4.62 7.26
C GLU A 82 29.06 4.81 7.39
N GLN A 83 28.44 5.52 6.44
CA GLN A 83 26.99 5.72 6.38
C GLN A 83 26.24 4.40 6.15
N ARG A 84 26.79 3.53 5.30
CA ARG A 84 26.22 2.21 5.03
C ARG A 84 26.30 1.30 6.25
N ASP A 85 27.46 1.26 6.91
CA ASP A 85 27.65 0.47 8.13
C ASP A 85 26.68 0.92 9.23
N LEU A 86 26.46 2.23 9.38
CA LEU A 86 25.46 2.76 10.31
C LEU A 86 24.03 2.31 9.95
N ILE A 87 23.64 2.34 8.67
CA ILE A 87 22.32 1.85 8.23
C ILE A 87 22.14 0.36 8.53
N LEU A 88 23.15 -0.46 8.28
CA LEU A 88 23.12 -1.89 8.55
C LEU A 88 23.06 -2.19 10.05
N ASP A 89 23.72 -1.38 10.88
CA ASP A 89 23.61 -1.45 12.34
C ASP A 89 22.19 -1.10 12.81
N LEU A 90 21.59 -0.02 12.27
CA LEU A 90 20.19 0.34 12.54
C LEU A 90 19.20 -0.78 12.17
N LEU A 91 19.43 -1.45 11.06
CA LEU A 91 18.64 -2.60 10.59
C LEU A 91 18.74 -3.81 11.53
N SER A 92 19.88 -3.94 12.22
CA SER A 92 20.18 -5.05 13.14
C SER A 92 19.73 -4.79 14.58
N ASN A 93 19.36 -3.55 14.91
CA ASN A 93 18.87 -3.16 16.22
C ASN A 93 17.40 -3.57 16.42
N ASP A 94 17.12 -4.26 17.53
CA ASP A 94 15.77 -4.63 17.96
C ASP A 94 15.44 -3.92 19.29
N PRO A 95 14.42 -3.05 19.36
CA PRO A 95 13.46 -2.70 18.30
C PRO A 95 13.95 -1.57 17.38
N ILE A 96 13.68 -1.70 16.08
CA ILE A 96 13.84 -0.60 15.13
C ILE A 96 12.75 0.46 15.36
N THR A 97 13.08 1.74 15.18
CA THR A 97 12.08 2.81 15.23
C THR A 97 11.42 3.02 13.86
N GLU A 98 10.22 3.60 13.81
CA GLU A 98 9.55 3.94 12.54
C GLU A 98 10.40 4.91 11.69
N GLU A 99 11.05 5.89 12.34
CA GLU A 99 11.94 6.87 11.70
C GLU A 99 13.17 6.19 11.08
N ASP A 100 13.79 5.25 11.80
CA ASP A 100 14.92 4.49 11.29
C ASP A 100 14.50 3.57 10.13
N ALA A 101 13.36 2.87 10.26
CA ALA A 101 12.83 2.03 9.18
C ALA A 101 12.54 2.84 7.90
N GLU A 102 11.97 4.04 8.03
CA GLU A 102 11.74 4.93 6.90
C GLU A 102 13.05 5.38 6.23
N LEU A 103 14.04 5.75 7.04
CA LEU A 103 15.37 6.15 6.56
C LEU A 103 16.01 5.02 5.76
N ILE A 104 15.97 3.79 6.27
CA ILE A 104 16.50 2.60 5.61
C ILE A 104 15.79 2.36 4.27
N LEU A 105 14.45 2.33 4.27
CA LEU A 105 13.65 2.11 3.05
C LEU A 105 13.96 3.16 1.97
N THR A 106 14.21 4.40 2.38
CA THR A 106 14.50 5.50 1.46
C THR A 106 15.91 5.41 0.88
N LEU A 107 16.91 5.11 1.72
CA LEU A 107 18.32 5.19 1.35
C LEU A 107 18.87 3.89 0.73
N MET A 108 18.28 2.73 1.06
CA MET A 108 18.80 1.43 0.62
C MET A 108 18.13 0.89 -0.66
N ARG A 109 17.32 1.68 -1.36
CA ARG A 109 16.59 1.26 -2.57
C ARG A 109 17.50 0.68 -3.68
N GLU A 110 18.71 1.23 -3.82
CA GLU A 110 19.70 0.82 -4.82
C GLU A 110 20.58 -0.36 -4.36
N GLN A 111 20.55 -0.70 -3.07
CA GLN A 111 21.38 -1.73 -2.43
C GLN A 111 20.51 -2.77 -1.74
N TRP A 112 19.36 -3.08 -2.34
CA TRP A 112 18.33 -3.92 -1.73
C TRP A 112 18.79 -5.35 -1.46
N GLU A 113 19.76 -5.87 -2.23
CA GLU A 113 20.26 -7.25 -2.15
C GLU A 113 20.79 -7.60 -0.76
N ASP A 114 21.44 -6.64 -0.09
CA ASP A 114 22.06 -6.86 1.22
C ASP A 114 21.08 -6.77 2.39
N VAL A 115 19.91 -6.19 2.14
CA VAL A 115 18.94 -5.80 3.19
C VAL A 115 17.55 -6.38 2.99
N PHE A 116 17.32 -7.11 1.91
CA PHE A 116 15.99 -7.59 1.54
C PHE A 116 15.35 -8.43 2.64
N ASP A 117 16.09 -9.37 3.20
CA ASP A 117 15.55 -10.30 4.21
C ASP A 117 15.12 -9.53 5.47
N GLN A 118 15.96 -8.63 6.00
CA GLN A 118 15.59 -7.84 7.17
C GLN A 118 14.46 -6.84 6.85
N ILE A 119 14.55 -6.13 5.72
CA ILE A 119 13.52 -5.17 5.29
C ILE A 119 12.19 -5.89 5.11
N SER A 120 12.16 -7.09 4.50
CA SER A 120 10.93 -7.85 4.33
C SER A 120 10.27 -8.24 5.65
N GLY A 121 11.07 -8.43 6.71
CA GLY A 121 10.60 -8.74 8.06
C GLY A 121 9.99 -7.55 8.80
N ILE A 122 10.50 -6.33 8.57
CA ILE A 122 9.96 -5.09 9.17
C ILE A 122 8.96 -4.38 8.25
N ALA A 123 8.96 -4.72 6.96
CA ALA A 123 8.09 -4.14 5.97
C ALA A 123 6.65 -4.41 6.39
N PHE A 124 5.84 -3.35 6.39
CA PHE A 124 4.44 -3.39 6.80
C PHE A 124 4.20 -3.69 8.30
N GLU A 125 5.21 -3.59 9.17
CA GLU A 125 4.97 -3.46 10.62
C GLU A 125 4.41 -2.08 10.97
N TYR A 126 4.91 -1.04 10.29
CA TYR A 126 4.43 0.33 10.44
C TYR A 126 3.44 0.67 9.33
N PRO A 127 2.17 1.00 9.65
CA PRO A 127 1.17 1.32 8.64
C PRO A 127 1.55 2.49 7.73
N ASN A 128 2.16 3.53 8.29
CA ASN A 128 2.51 4.74 7.53
C ASN A 128 3.62 4.49 6.49
N LEU A 129 4.43 3.44 6.69
CA LEU A 129 5.54 3.12 5.77
C LEU A 129 5.09 2.31 4.55
N ALA A 130 3.79 2.06 4.35
CA ALA A 130 3.31 1.24 3.24
C ALA A 130 3.71 1.80 1.86
N LYS A 131 3.68 3.12 1.69
CA LYS A 131 4.15 3.80 0.46
C LYS A 131 5.67 3.74 0.33
N SER A 132 6.42 3.94 1.41
CA SER A 132 7.88 3.76 1.40
C SER A 132 8.28 2.34 1.03
N CYS A 133 7.52 1.33 1.50
CA CYS A 133 7.68 -0.05 1.07
C CYS A 133 7.40 -0.22 -0.43
N TYR A 134 6.37 0.43 -0.98
CA TYR A 134 6.11 0.44 -2.43
C TYR A 134 7.32 0.98 -3.21
N ASN A 135 7.84 2.15 -2.80
CA ASN A 135 8.96 2.80 -3.44
C ASN A 135 10.27 2.00 -3.31
N PHE A 136 10.43 1.22 -2.24
CA PHE A 136 11.57 0.31 -2.10
C PHE A 136 11.40 -0.93 -2.99
N PHE A 137 10.28 -1.66 -2.87
CA PHE A 137 10.08 -2.94 -3.54
C PHE A 137 9.93 -2.85 -5.07
N GLN A 138 9.60 -1.67 -5.62
CA GLN A 138 9.64 -1.48 -7.08
C GLN A 138 11.04 -1.70 -7.67
N HIS A 139 12.11 -1.45 -6.89
CA HIS A 139 13.50 -1.60 -7.32
C HIS A 139 14.08 -3.02 -7.16
N VAL A 140 13.46 -3.85 -6.31
CA VAL A 140 13.91 -5.23 -6.08
C VAL A 140 13.71 -6.09 -7.33
N GLU A 141 14.74 -6.75 -7.82
CA GLU A 141 14.62 -7.57 -9.05
C GLU A 141 13.80 -8.84 -8.84
N ASP A 142 13.99 -9.52 -7.71
CA ASP A 142 13.26 -10.74 -7.38
C ASP A 142 11.82 -10.46 -6.92
N LYS A 143 10.94 -10.23 -7.90
CA LYS A 143 9.51 -10.00 -7.67
C LYS A 143 8.79 -11.19 -7.03
N GLU A 144 9.28 -12.41 -7.23
CA GLU A 144 8.65 -13.60 -6.63
C GLU A 144 8.84 -13.58 -5.10
N SER A 145 10.05 -13.26 -4.64
CA SER A 145 10.34 -13.11 -3.20
C SER A 145 9.55 -11.96 -2.58
N VAL A 146 9.43 -10.81 -3.27
CA VAL A 146 8.58 -9.70 -2.82
C VAL A 146 7.12 -10.15 -2.65
N ALA A 147 6.55 -10.81 -3.66
CA ALA A 147 5.17 -11.26 -3.61
C ALA A 147 4.94 -12.32 -2.51
N LEU A 148 5.92 -13.19 -2.26
CA LEU A 148 5.88 -14.15 -1.17
C LEU A 148 5.92 -13.47 0.20
N ALA A 149 6.79 -12.48 0.42
CA ALA A 149 6.88 -11.73 1.66
C ALA A 149 5.54 -11.03 1.99
N ILE A 150 4.96 -10.33 1.00
CA ILE A 150 3.65 -9.69 1.16
C ILE A 150 2.57 -10.73 1.46
N LEU A 151 2.55 -11.87 0.74
CA LEU A 151 1.56 -12.91 0.97
C LEU A 151 1.68 -13.52 2.38
N GLN A 152 2.90 -13.69 2.90
CA GLN A 152 3.11 -14.15 4.27
C GLN A 152 2.58 -13.12 5.27
N ARG A 153 2.88 -11.83 5.07
CA ARG A 153 2.38 -10.75 5.93
C ARG A 153 0.87 -10.65 5.93
N VAL A 154 0.21 -10.75 4.78
CA VAL A 154 -1.27 -10.72 4.67
C VAL A 154 -1.92 -11.91 5.37
N LYS A 155 -1.28 -13.10 5.35
CA LYS A 155 -1.81 -14.28 6.05
C LYS A 155 -1.60 -14.23 7.56
N ALA A 156 -0.44 -13.73 8.00
CA ALA A 156 -0.14 -13.57 9.42
C ALA A 156 -0.88 -12.39 10.03
N GLY A 157 -1.18 -11.38 9.21
CA GLY A 157 -1.67 -10.08 9.63
C GLY A 157 -3.10 -10.09 10.10
N GLU A 158 -3.26 -10.15 11.41
CA GLU A 158 -4.51 -9.79 12.07
C GLU A 158 -4.79 -8.26 11.94
N HIS A 159 -3.76 -7.44 11.85
CA HIS A 159 -3.86 -6.00 11.98
C HIS A 159 -3.20 -5.29 10.80
N LEU A 160 -3.86 -5.29 9.63
CA LEU A 160 -3.47 -4.49 8.46
C LEU A 160 -4.47 -3.35 8.23
N THR A 161 -3.99 -2.14 7.96
CA THR A 161 -4.84 -0.96 7.68
C THR A 161 -5.33 -0.96 6.23
N GLU A 162 -6.38 -0.18 5.95
CA GLU A 162 -6.83 0.09 4.57
C GLU A 162 -5.66 0.58 3.69
N TYR A 163 -4.82 1.46 4.24
CA TYR A 163 -3.68 2.04 3.55
C TYR A 163 -2.63 1.00 3.16
N GLN A 164 -2.29 0.09 4.08
CA GLN A 164 -1.38 -1.02 3.79
C GLN A 164 -1.94 -1.93 2.71
N LEU A 165 -3.21 -2.32 2.81
CA LEU A 165 -3.86 -3.18 1.82
C LEU A 165 -3.92 -2.52 0.45
N PHE A 166 -4.18 -1.21 0.41
CA PHE A 166 -4.18 -0.42 -0.83
C PHE A 166 -2.81 -0.46 -1.52
N TRP A 167 -1.72 -0.18 -0.79
CA TRP A 167 -0.38 -0.20 -1.37
C TRP A 167 0.08 -1.60 -1.75
N MET A 168 -0.27 -2.64 -0.98
CA MET A 168 -0.02 -4.03 -1.38
C MET A 168 -0.74 -4.40 -2.69
N ALA A 169 -1.99 -3.95 -2.87
CA ALA A 169 -2.71 -4.12 -4.13
C ALA A 169 -2.08 -3.31 -5.28
N LYS A 170 -1.54 -2.12 -4.97
CA LYS A 170 -0.82 -1.28 -5.94
C LYS A 170 0.47 -1.93 -6.42
N MET A 171 1.27 -2.52 -5.51
CA MET A 171 2.44 -3.33 -5.88
C MET A 171 2.04 -4.50 -6.79
N CYS A 172 0.91 -5.14 -6.51
CA CYS A 172 0.39 -6.20 -7.36
C CYS A 172 0.15 -5.71 -8.79
N GLU A 173 -0.54 -4.57 -8.94
CA GLU A 173 -0.84 -3.95 -10.22
C GLU A 173 0.42 -3.61 -11.02
N ASP A 174 1.38 -2.94 -10.39
CA ASP A 174 2.47 -2.29 -11.11
C ASP A 174 3.60 -3.25 -11.46
N PHE A 175 3.97 -4.17 -10.56
CA PHE A 175 5.18 -4.97 -10.76
C PHE A 175 5.14 -6.41 -10.26
N LEU A 176 4.04 -6.90 -9.65
CA LEU A 176 3.96 -8.31 -9.23
C LEU A 176 3.04 -9.17 -10.12
N MET A 177 2.37 -8.62 -11.14
CA MET A 177 1.36 -9.36 -11.93
C MET A 177 1.84 -10.69 -12.53
N GLU A 178 3.14 -10.83 -12.81
CA GLU A 178 3.73 -12.01 -13.44
C GLU A 178 4.31 -13.04 -12.45
N THR A 179 4.21 -12.80 -11.14
CA THR A 179 4.66 -13.78 -10.13
C THR A 179 3.65 -14.93 -9.98
N LYS A 180 4.13 -16.10 -9.53
CA LYS A 180 3.30 -17.32 -9.43
C LYS A 180 2.25 -17.20 -8.33
N VAL A 181 2.52 -16.41 -7.29
CA VAL A 181 1.64 -16.27 -6.13
C VAL A 181 0.62 -15.14 -6.24
N THR A 182 0.69 -14.29 -7.26
CA THR A 182 -0.17 -13.11 -7.42
C THR A 182 -1.66 -13.43 -7.34
N GLY A 183 -2.12 -14.49 -8.01
CA GLY A 183 -3.54 -14.84 -7.97
C GLY A 183 -4.04 -15.13 -6.55
N LYS A 184 -3.20 -15.78 -5.73
CA LYS A 184 -3.50 -16.05 -4.32
C LYS A 184 -3.41 -14.77 -3.49
N LEU A 185 -2.41 -13.93 -3.74
CA LEU A 185 -2.22 -12.66 -3.04
C LEU A 185 -3.41 -11.70 -3.27
N LEU A 186 -3.82 -11.49 -4.53
CA LEU A 186 -4.97 -10.65 -4.87
C LEU A 186 -6.25 -11.13 -4.17
N HIS A 187 -6.48 -12.44 -4.15
CA HIS A 187 -7.64 -13.00 -3.44
C HIS A 187 -7.58 -12.73 -1.93
N GLN A 188 -6.41 -12.93 -1.30
CA GLN A 188 -6.24 -12.68 0.13
C GLN A 188 -6.40 -11.19 0.48
N LEU A 189 -5.89 -10.29 -0.36
CA LEU A 189 -6.08 -8.84 -0.17
C LEU A 189 -7.55 -8.43 -0.30
N TYR A 190 -8.27 -8.98 -1.28
CA TYR A 190 -9.68 -8.65 -1.51
C TYR A 190 -10.62 -9.10 -0.38
N GLU A 191 -10.36 -10.30 0.15
CA GLU A 191 -11.13 -10.93 1.23
C GLU A 191 -10.61 -10.61 2.63
N HIS A 192 -9.55 -9.78 2.74
CA HIS A 192 -8.96 -9.48 4.03
C HIS A 192 -10.00 -8.84 4.98
N ARG A 193 -9.94 -9.18 6.27
CA ARG A 193 -10.93 -8.72 7.27
C ARG A 193 -11.01 -7.19 7.39
N SER A 194 -9.86 -6.53 7.22
CA SER A 194 -9.74 -5.07 7.21
C SER A 194 -9.94 -4.42 5.83
N ALA A 195 -10.27 -5.20 4.80
CA ALA A 195 -10.50 -4.65 3.47
C ALA A 195 -11.79 -3.83 3.45
N THR A 196 -11.70 -2.69 2.79
CA THR A 196 -12.74 -1.66 2.65
C THR A 196 -13.11 -1.53 1.18
N ASP A 197 -14.10 -0.69 0.87
CA ASP A 197 -14.44 -0.38 -0.52
C ASP A 197 -13.26 0.22 -1.31
N ILE A 198 -12.39 1.01 -0.67
CA ILE A 198 -11.24 1.64 -1.33
C ILE A 198 -10.15 0.61 -1.67
N SER A 199 -9.72 -0.20 -0.71
CA SER A 199 -8.70 -1.22 -0.94
C SER A 199 -9.17 -2.30 -1.93
N ARG A 200 -10.45 -2.70 -1.88
CA ARG A 200 -11.05 -3.58 -2.89
C ARG A 200 -11.17 -2.92 -4.26
N ALA A 201 -11.52 -1.64 -4.32
CA ALA A 201 -11.62 -0.90 -5.58
C ALA A 201 -10.28 -0.89 -6.32
N LYS A 202 -9.15 -0.72 -5.61
CA LYS A 202 -7.81 -0.81 -6.20
C LYS A 202 -7.57 -2.15 -6.91
N ILE A 203 -7.99 -3.27 -6.32
CA ILE A 203 -7.89 -4.60 -6.95
C ILE A 203 -8.80 -4.70 -8.19
N LEU A 204 -10.03 -4.19 -8.11
CA LEU A 204 -10.99 -4.25 -9.23
C LEU A 204 -10.55 -3.41 -10.43
N GLU A 205 -9.79 -2.34 -10.19
CA GLU A 205 -9.25 -1.43 -11.21
C GLU A 205 -8.16 -2.06 -12.08
N ILE A 206 -7.38 -3.01 -11.53
CA ILE A 206 -6.26 -3.66 -12.23
C ILE A 206 -6.71 -4.16 -13.59
N LYS A 207 -6.09 -3.70 -14.68
CA LYS A 207 -6.50 -4.05 -16.06
C LYS A 207 -5.93 -5.40 -16.50
N SER A 208 -6.45 -6.47 -15.89
CA SER A 208 -6.09 -7.84 -16.25
C SER A 208 -7.31 -8.77 -16.32
N SER A 209 -7.21 -9.76 -17.21
CA SER A 209 -8.16 -10.88 -17.36
C SER A 209 -7.71 -12.15 -16.65
N LYS A 210 -6.52 -12.13 -16.03
CA LYS A 210 -5.97 -13.25 -15.24
C LYS A 210 -6.62 -13.32 -13.85
N TYR A 211 -6.35 -14.41 -13.14
CA TYR A 211 -6.62 -14.58 -11.69
C TYR A 211 -8.09 -14.41 -11.25
N GLY A 212 -9.06 -14.56 -12.15
CA GLY A 212 -10.48 -14.43 -11.82
C GLY A 212 -10.95 -12.99 -11.56
N LEU A 213 -10.13 -11.99 -11.93
CA LEU A 213 -10.52 -10.57 -11.80
C LEU A 213 -11.83 -10.24 -12.56
N PRO A 214 -12.10 -10.75 -13.78
CA PRO A 214 -13.39 -10.53 -14.43
C PRO A 214 -14.58 -11.00 -13.58
N GLU A 215 -14.45 -12.16 -12.94
CA GLU A 215 -15.47 -12.75 -12.08
C GLU A 215 -15.75 -11.87 -10.85
N LEU A 216 -14.72 -11.28 -10.26
CA LEU A 216 -14.85 -10.31 -9.14
C LEU A 216 -15.53 -9.00 -9.56
N ARG A 217 -15.32 -8.55 -10.81
CA ARG A 217 -15.93 -7.32 -11.33
C ARG A 217 -17.42 -7.48 -11.66
N ARG A 218 -17.84 -8.65 -12.16
CA ARG A 218 -19.20 -8.87 -12.68
C ARG A 218 -20.32 -8.51 -11.69
N PRO A 219 -20.30 -8.89 -10.39
CA PRO A 219 -21.32 -8.48 -9.43
C PRO A 219 -21.41 -6.95 -9.29
N ASN A 220 -20.26 -6.27 -9.23
CA ASN A 220 -20.14 -4.82 -9.09
C ASN A 220 -20.62 -4.05 -10.32
N LEU A 221 -20.60 -4.68 -11.51
CA LEU A 221 -21.16 -4.09 -12.73
C LEU A 221 -22.66 -4.37 -12.90
N ARG A 222 -23.13 -5.54 -12.45
CA ARG A 222 -24.53 -5.95 -12.59
C ARG A 222 -25.48 -5.24 -11.64
N ASN A 223 -25.03 -4.96 -10.42
CA ASN A 223 -25.85 -4.29 -9.41
C ASN A 223 -26.20 -2.84 -9.78
N GLY A 224 -25.47 -2.23 -10.72
CA GLY A 224 -25.67 -0.85 -11.15
C GLY A 224 -25.36 0.19 -10.07
N SER A 225 -24.61 -0.15 -9.02
CA SER A 225 -24.25 0.83 -7.99
C SER A 225 -23.34 1.93 -8.55
N SER A 226 -23.41 3.12 -7.96
CA SER A 226 -22.53 4.26 -8.29
C SER A 226 -21.55 4.48 -7.14
N THR A 227 -20.62 3.53 -7.02
CA THR A 227 -19.66 3.42 -5.93
C THR A 227 -18.26 3.21 -6.50
N TRP A 228 -17.22 3.42 -5.68
CA TRP A 228 -15.83 3.15 -6.05
C TRP A 228 -15.64 1.74 -6.62
N LEU A 229 -16.25 0.73 -6.00
CA LEU A 229 -16.19 -0.65 -6.50
C LEU A 229 -16.72 -0.80 -7.93
N SER A 230 -17.89 -0.22 -8.23
CA SER A 230 -18.50 -0.29 -9.56
C SER A 230 -17.70 0.49 -10.61
N TRP A 231 -17.18 1.67 -10.25
CA TRP A 231 -16.37 2.48 -11.16
C TRP A 231 -15.03 1.83 -11.48
N CYS A 232 -14.31 1.35 -10.47
CA CYS A 232 -13.05 0.64 -10.66
C CYS A 232 -13.27 -0.69 -11.40
N ALA A 233 -14.35 -1.42 -11.12
CA ALA A 233 -14.72 -2.61 -11.90
C ALA A 233 -15.00 -2.27 -13.37
N ALA A 234 -15.59 -1.10 -13.67
CA ALA A 234 -15.78 -0.68 -15.05
C ALA A 234 -14.42 -0.42 -15.72
N ILE A 235 -13.52 0.31 -15.06
CA ILE A 235 -12.17 0.60 -15.58
C ILE A 235 -11.36 -0.69 -15.82
N GLY A 236 -11.31 -1.59 -14.84
CA GLY A 236 -10.57 -2.85 -14.96
C GLY A 236 -11.12 -3.78 -16.06
N SER A 237 -12.40 -3.66 -16.40
CA SER A 237 -13.02 -4.42 -17.50
C SER A 237 -12.49 -4.05 -18.90
N LEU A 238 -11.66 -2.99 -19.02
CA LEU A 238 -10.96 -2.67 -20.27
C LEU A 238 -10.07 -3.81 -20.77
N ALA A 239 -9.58 -4.67 -19.87
CA ALA A 239 -8.79 -5.85 -20.25
C ALA A 239 -9.64 -7.01 -20.81
N GLU A 240 -10.97 -6.92 -20.75
CA GLU A 240 -11.87 -7.94 -21.27
C GLU A 240 -12.21 -7.74 -22.75
N VAL A 241 -12.61 -8.82 -23.42
CA VAL A 241 -13.11 -8.76 -24.79
C VAL A 241 -14.32 -7.82 -24.88
N LYS A 242 -14.30 -6.91 -25.85
CA LYS A 242 -15.31 -5.84 -26.07
C LYS A 242 -16.76 -6.32 -25.96
N ALA A 243 -17.08 -7.49 -26.52
CA ALA A 243 -18.44 -8.04 -26.45
C ALA A 243 -18.87 -8.39 -25.01
N SER A 244 -18.01 -9.07 -24.24
CA SER A 244 -18.24 -9.41 -22.82
C SER A 244 -18.35 -8.14 -21.98
N ARG A 245 -17.35 -7.25 -22.10
CA ARG A 245 -17.30 -5.96 -21.41
C ARG A 245 -18.58 -5.16 -21.62
N ASN A 246 -18.97 -4.95 -22.88
CA ASN A 246 -20.14 -4.15 -23.22
C ASN A 246 -21.46 -4.82 -22.80
N HIS A 247 -21.51 -6.14 -22.66
CA HIS A 247 -22.66 -6.83 -22.10
C HIS A 247 -22.88 -6.41 -20.64
N TYR A 248 -21.84 -6.39 -19.81
CA TYR A 248 -21.95 -5.97 -18.41
C TYR A 248 -22.15 -4.46 -18.25
N LEU A 249 -21.49 -3.64 -19.08
CA LEU A 249 -21.64 -2.19 -19.04
C LEU A 249 -23.07 -1.71 -19.35
N LYS A 250 -23.87 -2.51 -20.08
CA LYS A 250 -25.31 -2.22 -20.30
C LYS A 250 -26.12 -2.18 -19.00
N TYR A 251 -25.72 -2.95 -17.99
CA TYR A 251 -26.34 -2.94 -16.67
C TYR A 251 -25.80 -1.76 -15.86
N PHE A 252 -24.48 -1.66 -15.76
CA PHE A 252 -23.78 -0.61 -15.02
C PHE A 252 -24.26 0.81 -15.40
N LYS A 253 -24.37 1.11 -16.70
CA LYS A 253 -24.77 2.45 -17.18
C LYS A 253 -26.16 2.90 -16.75
N LYS A 254 -27.05 1.97 -16.38
CA LYS A 254 -28.41 2.31 -15.92
C LYS A 254 -28.43 2.81 -14.47
N GLY A 255 -27.33 2.67 -13.75
CA GLY A 255 -27.21 3.01 -12.34
C GLY A 255 -27.26 4.50 -12.03
N SER A 256 -26.65 5.33 -12.86
CA SER A 256 -26.61 6.79 -12.71
C SER A 256 -26.10 7.48 -13.97
N ILE A 257 -26.20 8.80 -14.01
CA ILE A 257 -25.61 9.64 -15.06
C ILE A 257 -24.07 9.49 -15.09
N ILE A 258 -23.43 9.37 -13.92
CA ILE A 258 -21.99 9.16 -13.83
C ILE A 258 -21.61 7.81 -14.42
N ASN A 259 -22.36 6.74 -14.08
CA ASN A 259 -22.11 5.43 -14.65
C ASN A 259 -22.32 5.41 -16.17
N ASP A 260 -23.34 6.11 -16.69
CA ASP A 260 -23.55 6.23 -18.12
C ASP A 260 -22.40 6.95 -18.83
N LEU A 261 -21.89 8.04 -18.25
CA LEU A 261 -20.72 8.74 -18.76
C LEU A 261 -19.49 7.83 -18.82
N ILE A 262 -19.17 7.16 -17.70
CA ILE A 262 -18.05 6.22 -17.61
C ILE A 262 -18.22 5.09 -18.63
N ALA A 263 -19.41 4.49 -18.71
CA ALA A 263 -19.70 3.40 -19.64
C ALA A 263 -19.55 3.82 -21.10
N LYS A 264 -19.94 5.04 -21.47
CA LYS A 264 -19.76 5.58 -22.84
C LYS A 264 -18.29 5.70 -23.21
N VAL A 265 -17.45 6.22 -22.31
CA VAL A 265 -16.00 6.30 -22.50
C VAL A 265 -15.42 4.90 -22.68
N ILE A 266 -15.67 4.01 -21.73
CA ILE A 266 -15.10 2.65 -21.72
C ILE A 266 -15.60 1.78 -22.88
N SER A 267 -16.87 1.92 -23.28
CA SER A 267 -17.41 1.14 -24.42
C SER A 267 -16.79 1.55 -25.76
N GLY A 268 -16.33 2.80 -25.85
CA GLY A 268 -15.71 3.39 -27.05
C GLY A 268 -14.25 3.00 -27.24
N LEU A 269 -13.51 2.78 -26.14
CA LEU A 269 -12.13 2.28 -26.11
C LEU A 269 -12.05 0.80 -26.50
#